data_AF-A0A1C0TRN7-F1
#
_entry.id   AF-A0A1C0TRN7-F1
#
_cell.length_a   1.000
_cell.length_b   1.000
_cell.length_c   1.000
_cell.angle_alpha   90.00
_cell.angle_beta   90.00
_cell.angle_gamma   90.00
#
_symmetry.space_group_name_H-M   'P 1'
#
loop_
_entity.id
_entity.type
_entity.pdbx_description
1 polymer ?
#
loop_
_entity_poly.entity_id
_entity_poly.type
_entity_poly.pdbx_seq_one_letter_code
_entity_poly.pdbx_strand_id
1 'polypeptide(L)'
;MECARRTIAGLGNGNLSDYDIARPIGQWFGKNQDGHRIIAQGVSNSDAVYAQGSSTANLYKSAMHSDYDTSLKGLYQITKTTQGAHALNEQCYFLVCGTVNRLNQGAYHPSFNPQGTQFAASMSNGAQLYWHDDSVSYTSSADCFSVLPDTSSGHIASTTSGRPDGRFYDAIYASGQGGVCRDMRYLASGLSLADLAVADLKVKSGQYRGVESLRLTAFCKVIEIINSDANYSIFRVDRPHPFYLGAQVDGGLDNGTKPFGHAQNLFIYNVADRRIEKTSSYDASFASSYGTNYNGKTVARCFGGYQPKVGDIILSMRGIEGLNDIGFTTMHTSTKMSVSVAGDYMHIDVIGEPQNILQCEDFKNGWIGGWISKVPDNSTGYQLTQPCISSYTRIYTTDNGATWQSLTPTIDAVLNEDTGSINVNVVAIQPYKTKAKVTVPSNNGVIHKAHAGIGGVYLTQNYLERDLCFSLTNKVIVRSSHARSESTALLKDFGRLYLGAFFPTSPRHFDFPPAFPLPDNNSSGLKALNYAVEQNGQAFINYAFAELHYDSVANNWGCEGNIPIANGLNTMLDTNGDTVVFGTAQTVEALGWIRCDA
;
A
#
# COMPACT_ATOMS: atom_id res chain seq x y z
N MET A 1 2.38 15.71 -29.66
CA MET A 1 2.51 14.70 -28.58
C MET A 1 2.73 15.44 -27.25
N GLU A 2 1.74 16.19 -26.77
CA GLU A 2 1.82 16.99 -25.53
C GLU A 2 1.26 16.24 -24.29
N CYS A 3 0.85 14.99 -24.43
CA CYS A 3 0.25 14.19 -23.34
C CYS A 3 1.26 13.69 -22.28
N ALA A 4 2.56 13.94 -22.42
CA ALA A 4 3.56 13.56 -21.41
C ALA A 4 3.74 14.67 -20.36
N ARG A 5 2.66 15.06 -19.68
CA ARG A 5 2.78 15.92 -18.48
C ARG A 5 3.39 15.10 -17.33
N ARG A 6 4.68 15.38 -17.10
CA ARG A 6 5.47 15.29 -15.85
C ARG A 6 4.90 14.35 -14.77
N THR A 7 5.48 13.18 -14.64
CA THR A 7 5.46 12.44 -13.37
C THR A 7 6.85 11.85 -13.15
N ILE A 8 7.67 12.52 -12.34
CA ILE A 8 8.98 12.02 -11.92
C ILE A 8 8.83 11.50 -10.49
N ALA A 9 9.30 10.28 -10.26
CA ALA A 9 9.73 9.80 -8.95
C ALA A 9 11.00 8.97 -9.13
N GLY A 10 12.12 9.45 -8.56
CA GLY A 10 13.28 8.65 -8.15
C GLY A 10 14.26 8.19 -9.23
N LEU A 11 15.54 8.51 -8.98
CA LEU A 11 16.75 8.20 -9.75
C LEU A 11 16.79 6.76 -10.30
N GLY A 12 16.91 6.64 -11.62
CA GLY A 12 17.13 5.37 -12.29
C GLY A 12 18.54 4.83 -12.01
N ASN A 13 18.63 3.56 -11.66
CA ASN A 13 19.86 2.80 -11.42
C ASN A 13 20.61 2.48 -12.74
N GLY A 14 20.43 3.31 -13.77
CA GLY A 14 21.10 3.16 -15.05
C GLY A 14 22.41 3.95 -15.04
N ASN A 15 23.45 3.37 -15.63
CA ASN A 15 24.73 4.00 -15.98
C ASN A 15 24.59 5.16 -17.00
N LEU A 16 23.58 6.03 -16.83
CA LEU A 16 23.42 7.27 -17.57
C LEU A 16 24.31 8.32 -16.90
N SER A 17 25.19 8.96 -17.66
CA SER A 17 25.98 10.07 -17.12
C SER A 17 25.05 11.25 -16.81
N ASP A 18 25.31 11.90 -15.69
CA ASP A 18 24.85 13.27 -15.38
C ASP A 18 23.38 13.50 -15.01
N TYR A 19 22.85 12.68 -14.09
CA TYR A 19 21.62 12.99 -13.32
C TYR A 19 21.89 13.46 -11.88
N ASP A 20 23.15 13.68 -11.51
CA ASP A 20 23.50 14.13 -10.17
C ASP A 20 23.28 15.65 -10.01
N ILE A 21 22.23 16.02 -9.28
CA ILE A 21 21.89 17.43 -8.96
C ILE A 21 23.04 18.13 -8.22
N ALA A 22 23.94 17.39 -7.56
CA ALA A 22 25.05 17.95 -6.80
C ALA A 22 26.31 18.22 -7.64
N ARG A 23 26.40 17.69 -8.88
CA ARG A 23 27.55 17.92 -9.77
C ARG A 23 27.09 18.65 -11.03
N PRO A 24 27.37 19.96 -11.16
CA PRO A 24 26.89 20.79 -12.28
C PRO A 24 27.63 20.53 -13.61
N ILE A 25 28.26 19.37 -13.78
CA ILE A 25 29.13 19.10 -14.93
C ILE A 25 28.52 17.95 -15.72
N GLY A 26 27.46 18.28 -16.46
CA GLY A 26 26.70 17.32 -17.24
C GLY A 26 26.17 17.92 -18.52
N GLN A 27 27.07 18.15 -19.47
CA GLN A 27 26.74 18.91 -20.68
C GLN A 27 25.91 18.09 -21.67
N TRP A 28 25.95 16.76 -21.67
CA TRP A 28 25.40 15.92 -22.75
C TRP A 28 24.66 14.69 -22.24
N PHE A 29 23.60 14.26 -22.95
CA PHE A 29 22.89 13.02 -22.66
C PHE A 29 23.59 11.83 -23.33
N GLY A 30 24.07 10.86 -22.55
CA GLY A 30 24.88 9.74 -23.05
C GLY A 30 25.31 8.71 -21.99
N LYS A 31 26.20 7.79 -22.39
CA LYS A 31 26.79 6.78 -21.51
C LYS A 31 28.16 7.24 -21.01
N ASN A 32 28.39 7.12 -19.69
CA ASN A 32 29.59 7.65 -19.02
C ASN A 32 30.91 6.96 -19.40
N GLN A 33 30.87 5.66 -19.76
CA GLN A 33 32.09 4.85 -19.83
C GLN A 33 32.89 4.98 -21.14
N ASP A 34 32.27 5.48 -22.22
CA ASP A 34 32.85 5.41 -23.57
C ASP A 34 32.74 6.72 -24.38
N GLY A 35 32.26 7.81 -23.78
CA GLY A 35 32.04 9.08 -24.48
C GLY A 35 30.93 9.05 -25.54
N HIS A 36 30.12 7.99 -25.57
CA HIS A 36 29.00 7.83 -26.49
C HIS A 36 27.84 8.76 -26.09
N ARG A 37 27.51 9.69 -26.98
CA ARG A 37 26.40 10.65 -26.84
C ARG A 37 25.24 10.20 -27.71
N ILE A 38 24.02 10.40 -27.23
CA ILE A 38 22.81 10.00 -27.97
C ILE A 38 22.53 11.00 -29.09
N ILE A 39 22.38 10.50 -30.31
CA ILE A 39 22.02 11.30 -31.49
C ILE A 39 20.50 11.45 -31.56
N ALA A 40 20.03 12.68 -31.74
CA ALA A 40 18.64 12.97 -32.07
C ALA A 40 18.31 12.48 -33.48
N GLN A 41 17.39 11.51 -33.56
CA GLN A 41 17.00 10.89 -34.82
C GLN A 41 15.90 11.69 -35.55
N GLY A 42 14.91 12.23 -34.83
CA GLY A 42 13.79 12.96 -35.46
C GLY A 42 13.09 12.14 -36.55
N VAL A 43 13.01 12.70 -37.77
CA VAL A 43 12.51 12.00 -38.98
C VAL A 43 13.53 11.03 -39.61
N SER A 44 14.77 10.99 -39.11
CA SER A 44 15.81 10.06 -39.58
C SER A 44 15.48 8.64 -39.10
N ASN A 45 15.45 7.69 -40.02
CA ASN A 45 15.32 6.26 -39.72
C ASN A 45 16.71 5.59 -39.76
N SER A 46 17.69 6.15 -39.05
CA SER A 46 19.06 5.61 -39.02
C SER A 46 19.28 4.74 -37.79
N ASP A 47 19.93 3.59 -37.97
CA ASP A 47 20.24 2.64 -36.88
C ASP A 47 21.36 3.13 -35.94
N ALA A 48 22.00 4.27 -36.25
CA ALA A 48 23.10 4.82 -35.48
C ALA A 48 22.59 5.57 -34.23
N VAL A 49 22.44 4.86 -33.11
CA VAL A 49 21.94 5.40 -31.83
C VAL A 49 22.93 6.36 -31.15
N TYR A 50 24.23 6.18 -31.39
CA TYR A 50 25.31 6.89 -30.70
C TYR A 50 26.23 7.64 -31.67
N ALA A 51 26.62 8.86 -31.30
CA ALA A 51 27.70 9.56 -31.96
C ALA A 51 29.05 8.93 -31.61
N GLN A 52 29.86 8.68 -32.63
CA GLN A 52 31.26 8.30 -32.48
C GLN A 52 32.14 9.55 -32.51
N GLY A 53 33.09 9.65 -31.57
CA GLY A 53 34.09 10.72 -31.53
C GLY A 53 33.58 12.07 -30.98
N SER A 54 34.24 13.16 -31.37
CA SER A 54 34.04 14.51 -30.83
C SER A 54 32.85 15.29 -31.40
N SER A 55 31.97 14.64 -32.18
CA SER A 55 30.82 15.30 -32.79
C SER A 55 29.95 16.01 -31.74
N THR A 56 29.50 17.21 -32.08
CA THR A 56 28.57 18.03 -31.28
C THR A 56 27.26 18.29 -32.03
N ALA A 57 27.07 17.67 -33.19
CA ALA A 57 25.90 17.86 -34.04
C ALA A 57 24.75 16.92 -33.65
N ASN A 58 23.53 17.46 -33.58
CA ASN A 58 22.30 16.71 -33.33
C ASN A 58 22.34 15.88 -32.03
N LEU A 59 22.92 16.42 -30.96
CA LEU A 59 23.02 15.73 -29.67
C LEU A 59 22.15 16.41 -28.61
N TYR A 60 21.64 15.61 -27.68
CA TYR A 60 20.90 16.13 -26.53
C TYR A 60 21.85 16.74 -25.49
N LYS A 61 21.64 18.01 -25.15
CA LYS A 61 22.44 18.84 -24.24
C LYS A 61 21.55 19.41 -23.13
N SER A 62 22.05 19.49 -21.91
CA SER A 62 21.27 20.01 -20.76
C SER A 62 21.06 21.53 -20.86
N ALA A 63 19.94 22.02 -20.34
CA ALA A 63 19.54 23.44 -20.36
C ALA A 63 20.40 24.39 -19.48
N MET A 64 21.50 23.91 -18.87
CA MET A 64 22.41 24.76 -18.07
C MET A 64 23.45 25.52 -18.91
N HIS A 65 23.37 25.48 -20.24
CA HIS A 65 24.23 26.29 -21.10
C HIS A 65 23.68 27.72 -21.21
N SER A 66 24.55 28.73 -21.33
CA SER A 66 24.23 30.17 -21.41
C SER A 66 23.22 30.58 -22.49
N ASP A 67 22.90 29.66 -23.40
CA ASP A 67 22.09 29.92 -24.59
C ASP A 67 20.62 29.46 -24.42
N TYR A 68 20.25 28.87 -23.27
CA TYR A 68 18.94 28.24 -23.08
C TYR A 68 18.33 28.49 -21.68
N ASP A 69 17.01 28.31 -21.57
CA ASP A 69 16.21 28.60 -20.36
C ASP A 69 16.59 27.70 -19.17
N THR A 70 17.24 28.30 -18.17
CA THR A 70 17.75 27.63 -16.96
C THR A 70 16.68 27.31 -15.92
N SER A 71 15.41 27.68 -16.15
CA SER A 71 14.32 27.46 -15.19
C SER A 71 13.79 26.02 -15.16
N LEU A 72 14.10 25.20 -16.17
CA LEU A 72 13.58 23.83 -16.32
C LEU A 72 14.69 22.76 -16.12
N LYS A 73 14.85 22.30 -14.88
CA LYS A 73 15.78 21.22 -14.52
C LYS A 73 15.37 19.89 -15.17
N GLY A 74 16.32 19.19 -15.81
CA GLY A 74 16.10 17.87 -16.46
C GLY A 74 15.61 17.93 -17.91
N LEU A 75 15.49 19.13 -18.50
CA LEU A 75 15.21 19.31 -19.92
C LEU A 75 16.51 19.23 -20.73
N TYR A 76 16.50 18.40 -21.77
CA TYR A 76 17.58 18.32 -22.76
C TYR A 76 17.09 18.88 -24.10
N GLN A 77 17.96 19.65 -24.76
CA GLN A 77 17.72 20.25 -26.07
C GLN A 77 18.76 19.81 -27.08
N ILE A 78 18.38 19.78 -28.35
CA ILE A 78 19.28 19.35 -29.43
C ILE A 78 20.27 20.47 -29.76
N THR A 79 21.55 20.14 -29.91
CA THR A 79 22.55 21.08 -30.41
C THR A 79 22.42 21.35 -31.91
N LYS A 80 22.15 22.62 -32.24
CA LYS A 80 22.03 23.12 -33.62
C LYS A 80 23.33 22.96 -34.39
N THR A 81 23.27 22.30 -35.55
CA THR A 81 24.28 22.49 -36.61
C THR A 81 23.71 22.44 -38.03
N THR A 82 22.46 22.03 -38.28
CA THR A 82 21.85 22.15 -39.61
C THR A 82 20.31 22.07 -39.55
N GLN A 83 19.62 22.79 -40.44
CA GLN A 83 18.15 22.80 -40.51
C GLN A 83 17.60 21.39 -40.83
N GLY A 84 17.04 20.72 -39.82
CA GLY A 84 16.29 19.48 -39.96
C GLY A 84 15.39 19.31 -38.73
N ALA A 85 14.16 18.83 -38.92
CA ALA A 85 13.20 18.62 -37.85
C ALA A 85 13.60 17.38 -37.00
N HIS A 86 14.59 17.55 -36.13
CA HIS A 86 15.17 16.45 -35.35
C HIS A 86 14.43 16.18 -34.01
N ALA A 87 13.64 17.13 -33.51
CA ALA A 87 12.67 16.91 -32.44
C ALA A 87 11.62 18.03 -32.40
N LEU A 88 10.47 17.76 -31.75
CA LEU A 88 9.45 18.76 -31.46
C LEU A 88 10.04 19.87 -30.59
N ASN A 89 10.03 21.11 -31.08
CA ASN A 89 10.61 22.29 -30.41
C ASN A 89 12.06 22.11 -29.95
N GLU A 90 12.84 21.26 -30.62
CA GLU A 90 14.23 20.94 -30.26
C GLU A 90 14.38 20.30 -28.86
N GLN A 91 13.29 19.77 -28.27
CA GLN A 91 13.26 19.22 -26.91
C GLN A 91 13.25 17.69 -26.87
N CYS A 92 13.86 17.13 -25.82
CA CYS A 92 13.74 15.72 -25.46
C CYS A 92 12.73 15.54 -24.33
N TYR A 93 11.85 14.54 -24.46
CA TYR A 93 10.91 14.17 -23.43
C TYR A 93 11.10 12.70 -23.05
N PHE A 94 11.11 12.43 -21.74
CA PHE A 94 11.05 11.06 -21.23
C PHE A 94 9.59 10.62 -21.15
N LEU A 95 9.25 9.56 -21.88
CA LEU A 95 8.01 8.85 -21.66
C LEU A 95 8.24 7.84 -20.52
N VAL A 96 7.61 8.10 -19.37
CA VAL A 96 7.63 7.15 -18.25
C VAL A 96 6.58 6.08 -18.53
N CYS A 97 7.02 4.86 -18.81
CA CYS A 97 6.15 3.74 -19.14
C CYS A 97 5.72 2.92 -17.91
N GLY A 98 6.25 3.21 -16.72
CA GLY A 98 5.94 2.48 -15.49
C GLY A 98 6.94 2.72 -14.38
N THR A 99 6.71 2.09 -13.23
CA THR A 99 7.65 2.03 -12.10
C THR A 99 7.90 0.58 -11.69
N VAL A 100 9.11 0.32 -11.18
CA VAL A 100 9.50 -0.98 -10.64
C VAL A 100 10.09 -0.77 -9.25
N ASN A 101 9.85 -1.71 -8.34
CA ASN A 101 10.64 -1.81 -7.12
C ASN A 101 11.80 -2.76 -7.38
N ARG A 102 12.97 -2.45 -6.82
CA ARG A 102 14.12 -3.35 -6.81
C ARG A 102 14.29 -3.92 -5.42
N LEU A 103 14.63 -5.20 -5.35
CA LEU A 103 15.17 -5.79 -4.13
C LEU A 103 16.64 -5.40 -3.99
N ASN A 104 17.19 -5.53 -2.79
CA ASN A 104 18.58 -5.15 -2.51
C ASN A 104 19.49 -6.37 -2.30
N GLN A 105 20.78 -6.10 -2.39
CA GLN A 105 21.86 -7.11 -2.31
C GLN A 105 22.17 -7.55 -0.87
N GLY A 106 21.45 -7.07 0.14
CA GLY A 106 21.69 -7.49 1.51
C GLY A 106 21.10 -8.87 1.81
N ALA A 107 21.51 -9.44 2.94
CA ALA A 107 20.88 -10.64 3.50
C ALA A 107 19.41 -10.34 3.84
N TYR A 108 18.52 -11.29 3.54
CA TYR A 108 17.10 -11.15 3.87
C TYR A 108 16.88 -11.31 5.38
N HIS A 109 16.08 -10.41 5.96
CA HIS A 109 15.58 -10.54 7.33
C HIS A 109 14.21 -9.85 7.44
N PRO A 110 13.18 -10.45 8.08
CA PRO A 110 11.79 -9.93 8.06
C PRO A 110 11.63 -8.50 8.63
N SER A 111 12.46 -8.14 9.61
CA SER A 111 12.49 -6.82 10.26
C SER A 111 13.63 -5.92 9.79
N PHE A 112 14.89 -6.39 9.89
CA PHE A 112 16.07 -5.58 9.59
C PHE A 112 16.29 -5.27 8.10
N ASN A 113 15.95 -6.19 7.20
CA ASN A 113 16.09 -5.98 5.75
C ASN A 113 15.05 -6.80 4.96
N PRO A 114 13.76 -6.39 4.98
CA PRO A 114 12.70 -7.13 4.30
C PRO A 114 12.81 -7.12 2.77
N GLN A 115 13.68 -6.28 2.21
CA GLN A 115 13.98 -6.22 0.77
C GLN A 115 15.28 -6.93 0.38
N GLY A 116 15.99 -7.54 1.35
CA GLY A 116 17.17 -8.36 1.09
C GLY A 116 16.85 -9.62 0.31
N THR A 117 17.86 -10.17 -0.34
CA THR A 117 17.78 -11.35 -1.21
C THR A 117 18.84 -12.41 -0.94
N GLN A 118 19.93 -12.05 -0.28
CA GLN A 118 21.02 -12.97 0.00
C GLN A 118 20.72 -13.83 1.24
N PHE A 119 21.38 -14.98 1.31
CA PHE A 119 21.56 -15.70 2.57
C PHE A 119 22.51 -14.93 3.49
N ALA A 120 22.51 -15.30 4.77
CA ALA A 120 23.68 -15.05 5.60
C ALA A 120 24.78 -16.07 5.28
N ALA A 121 26.03 -15.64 5.38
CA ALA A 121 27.21 -16.50 5.40
C ALA A 121 27.50 -16.92 6.84
N SER A 122 27.67 -18.22 7.07
CA SER A 122 28.17 -18.70 8.35
C SER A 122 29.55 -18.15 8.63
N MET A 123 29.70 -17.49 9.78
CA MET A 123 31.01 -17.01 10.26
C MET A 123 32.00 -18.15 10.56
N SER A 124 31.52 -19.40 10.65
CA SER A 124 32.33 -20.57 11.00
C SER A 124 32.88 -21.34 9.81
N ASN A 125 32.10 -21.47 8.72
CA ASN A 125 32.46 -22.31 7.57
C ASN A 125 31.99 -21.77 6.21
N GLY A 126 31.41 -20.55 6.16
CA GLY A 126 30.92 -19.94 4.92
C GLY A 126 29.65 -20.56 4.34
N ALA A 127 28.94 -21.43 5.06
CA ALA A 127 27.67 -22.01 4.59
C ALA A 127 26.59 -20.93 4.40
N GLN A 128 25.68 -21.17 3.45
CA GLN A 128 24.46 -20.38 3.24
C GLN A 128 23.44 -20.69 4.34
N LEU A 129 23.01 -19.66 5.05
CA LEU A 129 22.10 -19.76 6.19
C LEU A 129 20.93 -18.79 6.04
N TYR A 130 19.75 -19.26 6.42
CA TYR A 130 18.58 -18.41 6.57
C TYR A 130 18.71 -17.55 7.82
N TRP A 131 17.93 -16.48 7.88
CA TRP A 131 17.96 -15.54 8.99
C TRP A 131 17.56 -16.17 10.33
N HIS A 132 16.79 -17.26 10.27
CA HIS A 132 16.26 -17.99 11.42
C HIS A 132 17.11 -19.21 11.80
N ASP A 133 18.33 -19.34 11.28
CA ASP A 133 19.25 -20.41 11.68
C ASP A 133 20.06 -19.98 12.91
N ASP A 134 20.14 -20.83 13.93
CA ASP A 134 20.78 -20.55 15.24
C ASP A 134 22.25 -20.08 15.15
N SER A 135 22.92 -20.34 14.04
CA SER A 135 24.32 -19.94 13.80
C SER A 135 24.50 -18.53 13.22
N VAL A 136 23.42 -17.77 13.09
CA VAL A 136 23.42 -16.37 12.63
C VAL A 136 22.62 -15.52 13.61
N SER A 137 23.13 -14.32 13.91
CA SER A 137 22.45 -13.37 14.79
C SER A 137 22.50 -11.98 14.18
N TYR A 138 21.34 -11.38 13.95
CA TYR A 138 21.21 -10.02 13.45
C TYR A 138 20.95 -9.07 14.60
N THR A 139 21.80 -8.05 14.75
CA THR A 139 21.61 -7.02 15.79
C THR A 139 21.11 -5.71 15.21
N SER A 140 21.35 -5.47 13.91
CA SER A 140 21.02 -4.25 13.22
C SER A 140 20.74 -4.45 11.72
N SER A 141 20.14 -3.44 11.08
CA SER A 141 20.05 -3.38 9.62
C SER A 141 21.41 -3.33 8.93
N ALA A 142 22.46 -2.83 9.59
CA ALA A 142 23.81 -2.78 8.99
C ALA A 142 24.39 -4.19 8.79
N ASP A 143 24.13 -5.11 9.72
CA ASP A 143 24.59 -6.50 9.64
C ASP A 143 24.10 -7.19 8.36
N CYS A 144 22.91 -6.80 7.89
CA CYS A 144 22.31 -7.28 6.65
C CYS A 144 23.05 -6.82 5.39
N PHE A 145 24.04 -5.93 5.46
CA PHE A 145 24.76 -5.40 4.30
C PHE A 145 26.27 -5.53 4.38
N SER A 146 26.86 -5.53 5.57
CA SER A 146 28.32 -5.48 5.72
C SER A 146 28.95 -6.72 6.34
N VAL A 147 28.22 -7.43 7.20
CA VAL A 147 28.81 -8.51 8.04
C VAL A 147 28.36 -9.88 7.56
N LEU A 148 27.04 -10.05 7.43
CA LEU A 148 26.42 -11.34 7.21
C LEU A 148 26.18 -11.74 5.75
N PRO A 149 26.06 -10.87 4.73
CA PRO A 149 25.59 -11.33 3.42
C PRO A 149 26.52 -12.32 2.74
N ASP A 150 25.97 -13.45 2.29
CA ASP A 150 26.65 -14.33 1.35
C ASP A 150 26.55 -13.76 -0.08
N THR A 151 27.63 -13.10 -0.50
CA THR A 151 27.74 -12.47 -1.83
C THR A 151 27.59 -13.44 -3.00
N SER A 152 27.67 -14.76 -2.78
CA SER A 152 27.46 -15.76 -3.82
C SER A 152 25.97 -16.06 -4.10
N SER A 153 25.05 -15.44 -3.35
CA SER A 153 23.60 -15.68 -3.45
C SER A 153 22.79 -14.44 -3.84
N GLY A 154 21.46 -14.59 -3.98
CA GLY A 154 20.50 -13.49 -4.11
C GLY A 154 20.42 -12.84 -5.49
N HIS A 155 21.26 -13.26 -6.43
CA HIS A 155 21.21 -12.86 -7.84
C HIS A 155 20.75 -14.02 -8.72
N ILE A 156 20.11 -13.73 -9.86
CA ILE A 156 19.44 -14.75 -10.69
C ILE A 156 20.40 -15.86 -11.16
N ALA A 157 21.66 -15.53 -11.42
CA ALA A 157 22.69 -16.51 -11.82
C ALA A 157 23.13 -17.45 -10.68
N SER A 158 22.95 -17.07 -9.41
CA SER A 158 23.21 -17.97 -8.28
C SER A 158 22.19 -19.09 -8.16
N THR A 159 20.99 -18.91 -8.73
CA THR A 159 19.82 -19.79 -8.59
C THR A 159 19.30 -19.96 -7.15
N THR A 160 19.91 -19.30 -6.15
CA THR A 160 19.54 -19.42 -4.73
C THR A 160 19.22 -18.05 -4.12
N SER A 161 18.18 -18.01 -3.28
CA SER A 161 17.72 -16.79 -2.62
C SER A 161 17.43 -17.06 -1.15
N GLY A 162 17.87 -16.17 -0.27
CA GLY A 162 17.58 -16.21 1.15
C GLY A 162 16.13 -15.81 1.48
N ARG A 163 15.34 -15.41 0.47
CA ARG A 163 13.92 -15.02 0.65
C ARG A 163 12.99 -16.24 0.60
N PRO A 164 11.90 -16.22 1.39
CA PRO A 164 10.86 -17.26 1.30
C PRO A 164 10.18 -17.33 -0.08
N ASP A 165 10.13 -16.20 -0.81
CA ASP A 165 9.50 -16.13 -2.14
C ASP A 165 10.46 -16.46 -3.30
N GLY A 166 11.73 -16.76 -3.01
CA GLY A 166 12.74 -17.14 -4.00
C GLY A 166 13.16 -16.04 -4.96
N ARG A 167 12.92 -14.75 -4.63
CA ARG A 167 13.21 -13.62 -5.54
C ARG A 167 14.66 -13.13 -5.45
N PHE A 168 15.14 -12.52 -6.54
CA PHE A 168 16.52 -12.06 -6.76
C PHE A 168 16.57 -10.53 -6.96
N TYR A 169 17.70 -9.89 -6.63
CA TYR A 169 17.83 -8.42 -6.70
C TYR A 169 18.03 -7.86 -8.11
N ASP A 170 18.61 -8.65 -9.01
CA ASP A 170 18.95 -8.27 -10.39
C ASP A 170 17.85 -8.64 -11.40
N ALA A 171 16.78 -9.31 -10.95
CA ALA A 171 15.57 -9.57 -11.73
C ALA A 171 14.55 -8.42 -11.67
N ILE A 172 13.66 -8.37 -12.66
CA ILE A 172 12.44 -7.54 -12.63
C ILE A 172 11.25 -8.48 -12.75
N TYR A 173 10.46 -8.58 -11.70
CA TYR A 173 9.29 -9.45 -11.65
C TYR A 173 8.05 -8.81 -12.25
N ALA A 174 7.09 -9.63 -12.70
CA ALA A 174 5.82 -9.13 -13.21
C ALA A 174 4.95 -8.46 -12.13
N SER A 175 5.12 -8.81 -10.86
CA SER A 175 4.34 -8.36 -9.71
C SER A 175 5.17 -8.34 -8.42
N GLY A 176 4.64 -7.78 -7.34
CA GLY A 176 5.16 -7.85 -5.97
C GLY A 176 6.46 -7.09 -5.70
N GLN A 177 7.11 -7.41 -4.58
CA GLN A 177 8.41 -6.83 -4.21
C GLN A 177 9.49 -7.24 -5.22
N GLY A 178 10.22 -6.28 -5.77
CA GLY A 178 11.16 -6.55 -6.88
C GLY A 178 10.51 -6.55 -8.27
N GLY A 179 9.21 -6.21 -8.38
CA GLY A 179 8.47 -6.25 -9.63
C GLY A 179 7.96 -4.91 -10.13
N VAL A 180 7.27 -4.95 -11.27
CA VAL A 180 6.50 -3.83 -11.82
C VAL A 180 5.44 -3.41 -10.83
N CYS A 181 5.51 -2.16 -10.40
CA CYS A 181 4.58 -1.56 -9.43
C CYS A 181 3.47 -0.74 -10.11
N ARG A 182 3.76 -0.21 -11.30
CA ARG A 182 2.79 0.53 -12.12
C ARG A 182 3.15 0.36 -13.59
N ASP A 183 2.17 0.03 -14.42
CA ASP A 183 2.30 -0.02 -15.88
C ASP A 183 1.50 1.13 -16.49
N MET A 184 2.17 2.01 -17.23
CA MET A 184 1.57 3.23 -17.80
C MET A 184 1.53 3.21 -19.32
N ARG A 185 1.69 2.03 -19.94
CA ARG A 185 1.58 1.86 -21.40
C ARG A 185 0.12 1.79 -21.81
N TYR A 186 -0.57 2.93 -21.71
CA TYR A 186 -1.98 3.04 -22.05
C TYR A 186 -2.22 3.08 -23.57
N LEU A 187 -3.43 2.74 -23.99
CA LEU A 187 -3.87 2.84 -25.38
C LEU A 187 -3.84 4.30 -25.85
N ALA A 188 -3.28 4.52 -27.05
CA ALA A 188 -3.18 5.84 -27.67
C ALA A 188 -4.48 6.31 -28.34
N SER A 189 -5.45 5.42 -28.58
CA SER A 189 -6.71 5.73 -29.27
C SER A 189 -7.80 6.30 -28.34
N GLY A 190 -7.52 6.41 -27.05
CA GLY A 190 -8.53 6.65 -26.03
C GLY A 190 -9.38 5.40 -25.71
N LEU A 191 -10.01 5.40 -24.53
CA LEU A 191 -10.84 4.30 -24.04
C LEU A 191 -12.31 4.44 -24.45
N SER A 192 -12.91 3.32 -24.84
CA SER A 192 -14.35 3.17 -25.05
C SER A 192 -15.06 2.66 -23.79
N LEU A 193 -16.40 2.70 -23.79
CA LEU A 193 -17.19 2.07 -22.72
C LEU A 193 -17.02 0.55 -22.70
N ALA A 194 -16.74 -0.08 -23.84
CA ALA A 194 -16.49 -1.52 -23.93
C ALA A 194 -15.16 -1.87 -23.23
N ASP A 195 -14.13 -1.04 -23.37
CA ASP A 195 -12.84 -1.24 -22.67
C ASP A 195 -13.01 -1.15 -21.15
N LEU A 196 -13.85 -0.21 -20.69
CA LEU A 196 -14.20 -0.09 -19.26
C LEU A 196 -14.99 -1.30 -18.75
N ALA A 197 -15.90 -1.86 -19.55
CA ALA A 197 -16.63 -3.08 -19.19
C ALA A 197 -15.69 -4.30 -19.10
N VAL A 198 -14.71 -4.42 -20.00
CA VAL A 198 -13.67 -5.47 -19.93
C VAL A 198 -12.81 -5.30 -18.68
N ALA A 199 -12.44 -4.06 -18.33
CA ALA A 199 -11.70 -3.78 -17.11
C ALA A 199 -12.51 -4.11 -15.84
N ASP A 200 -13.79 -3.76 -15.79
CA ASP A 200 -14.72 -4.09 -14.70
C ASP A 200 -14.84 -5.61 -14.51
N LEU A 201 -14.97 -6.38 -15.60
CA LEU A 201 -15.00 -7.84 -15.54
C LEU A 201 -13.69 -8.40 -14.96
N LYS A 202 -12.53 -7.85 -15.34
CA LYS A 202 -11.24 -8.26 -14.75
C LYS A 202 -11.18 -7.95 -13.26
N VAL A 203 -11.74 -6.83 -12.82
CA VAL A 203 -11.79 -6.48 -11.39
C VAL A 203 -12.66 -7.48 -10.62
N LYS A 204 -13.86 -7.77 -11.13
CA LYS A 204 -14.81 -8.69 -10.49
C LYS A 204 -14.30 -10.12 -10.42
N SER A 205 -13.66 -10.61 -11.50
CA SER A 205 -13.08 -11.96 -11.58
C SER A 205 -11.70 -12.12 -10.93
N GLY A 206 -11.17 -11.09 -10.25
CA GLY A 206 -9.86 -11.14 -9.60
C GLY A 206 -8.65 -11.18 -10.57
N GLN A 207 -8.84 -10.88 -11.86
CA GLN A 207 -7.77 -10.81 -12.85
C GLN A 207 -7.11 -9.43 -12.93
N TYR A 208 -7.74 -8.40 -12.36
CA TYR A 208 -7.21 -7.04 -12.37
C TYR A 208 -5.99 -6.94 -11.48
N ARG A 209 -4.96 -6.25 -11.96
CA ARG A 209 -3.73 -6.02 -11.20
C ARG A 209 -3.98 -4.91 -10.19
N GLY A 210 -4.00 -5.27 -8.91
CA GLY A 210 -4.04 -4.30 -7.83
C GLY A 210 -2.69 -3.64 -7.56
N VAL A 211 -2.70 -2.59 -6.76
CA VAL A 211 -1.55 -1.81 -6.30
C VAL A 211 -1.85 -1.32 -4.90
N GLU A 212 -0.98 -1.62 -3.94
CA GLU A 212 -1.12 -1.09 -2.60
C GLU A 212 0.22 -0.78 -1.95
N SER A 213 0.19 0.15 -1.00
CA SER A 213 1.37 0.43 -0.20
C SER A 213 1.48 -0.56 0.94
N LEU A 214 2.68 -1.09 1.11
CA LEU A 214 3.00 -1.99 2.21
C LEU A 214 2.78 -1.30 3.56
N ARG A 215 2.53 -2.09 4.60
CA ARG A 215 2.35 -1.59 5.96
C ARG A 215 3.40 -2.17 6.88
N LEU A 216 4.02 -1.30 7.67
CA LEU A 216 4.86 -1.72 8.78
C LEU A 216 3.99 -1.87 10.03
N THR A 217 4.09 -3.01 10.68
CA THR A 217 3.39 -3.35 11.91
C THR A 217 4.40 -3.54 13.03
N ALA A 218 4.11 -3.01 14.22
CA ALA A 218 4.96 -3.19 15.38
C ALA A 218 4.18 -3.12 16.69
N PHE A 219 4.78 -3.70 17.73
CA PHE A 219 4.35 -3.53 19.11
C PHE A 219 5.30 -2.60 19.87
N CYS A 220 4.77 -1.89 20.86
CA CYS A 220 5.55 -1.16 21.86
C CYS A 220 4.95 -1.41 23.25
N LYS A 221 5.78 -1.32 24.29
CA LYS A 221 5.31 -1.45 25.68
C LYS A 221 4.89 -0.07 26.18
N VAL A 222 3.77 -0.02 26.88
CA VAL A 222 3.32 1.18 27.59
C VAL A 222 4.12 1.27 28.91
N ILE A 223 4.86 2.36 29.09
CA ILE A 223 5.58 2.63 30.35
C ILE A 223 4.65 3.29 31.37
N GLU A 224 3.92 4.32 30.94
CA GLU A 224 3.20 5.23 31.81
C GLU A 224 2.01 5.86 31.08
N ILE A 225 0.90 6.04 31.79
CA ILE A 225 -0.22 6.89 31.35
C ILE A 225 -0.05 8.24 32.05
N ILE A 226 0.25 9.29 31.28
CA ILE A 226 0.68 10.58 31.81
C ILE A 226 -0.51 11.45 32.23
N ASN A 227 -1.61 11.41 31.47
CA ASN A 227 -2.86 12.11 31.78
C ASN A 227 -4.01 11.34 31.14
N SER A 228 -5.06 11.04 31.91
CA SER A 228 -6.34 10.55 31.43
C SER A 228 -7.43 11.57 31.78
N ASP A 229 -8.23 11.94 30.78
CA ASP A 229 -9.50 12.63 30.96
C ASP A 229 -10.56 11.86 30.15
N ALA A 230 -11.84 12.19 30.30
CA ALA A 230 -12.96 11.54 29.62
C ALA A 230 -12.86 11.54 28.08
N ASN A 231 -11.93 12.30 27.48
CA ASN A 231 -11.80 12.47 26.03
C ASN A 231 -10.42 12.12 25.44
N TYR A 232 -9.39 11.85 26.26
CA TYR A 232 -8.05 11.52 25.77
C TYR A 232 -7.18 10.83 26.82
N SER A 233 -6.14 10.14 26.35
CA SER A 233 -5.08 9.59 27.21
C SER A 233 -3.72 9.73 26.55
N ILE A 234 -2.72 10.17 27.33
CA ILE A 234 -1.33 10.29 26.86
C ILE A 234 -0.55 9.10 27.37
N PHE A 235 0.15 8.41 26.46
CA PHE A 235 0.94 7.23 26.78
C PHE A 235 2.42 7.51 26.52
N ARG A 236 3.27 7.13 27.47
CA ARG A 236 4.71 7.01 27.22
C ARG A 236 5.04 5.56 26.88
N VAL A 237 5.90 5.35 25.88
CA VAL A 237 6.31 4.02 25.42
C VAL A 237 7.80 3.75 25.62
N ASP A 238 8.14 2.46 25.77
CA ASP A 238 9.47 1.94 26.16
C ASP A 238 10.58 2.24 25.15
N ARG A 239 10.21 2.44 23.90
CA ARG A 239 11.16 2.66 22.81
C ARG A 239 10.64 3.71 21.84
N PRO A 240 11.52 4.49 21.20
CA PRO A 240 11.16 5.21 19.99
C PRO A 240 10.61 4.18 19.00
N HIS A 241 9.31 4.26 18.71
CA HIS A 241 8.71 3.47 17.66
C HIS A 241 9.54 3.61 16.37
N PRO A 242 9.74 2.57 15.55
CA PRO A 242 10.44 2.65 14.26
C PRO A 242 9.91 3.75 13.30
N PHE A 243 8.79 4.41 13.63
CA PHE A 243 8.23 5.56 12.93
C PHE A 243 8.77 6.94 13.41
N TYR A 244 9.61 7.00 14.43
CA TYR A 244 10.16 8.25 15.01
C TYR A 244 11.45 8.75 14.34
N LEU A 245 11.91 8.13 13.24
CA LEU A 245 13.04 8.61 12.45
C LEU A 245 12.66 9.92 11.72
N GLY A 246 12.73 11.05 12.43
CA GLY A 246 12.43 12.37 11.89
C GLY A 246 12.02 13.42 12.92
N ALA A 247 11.82 13.07 14.20
CA ALA A 247 11.79 14.10 15.24
C ALA A 247 13.22 14.65 15.36
N GLN A 248 13.39 15.92 14.96
CA GLN A 248 14.66 16.64 15.01
C GLN A 248 15.30 16.43 16.39
N VAL A 249 16.52 15.86 16.42
CA VAL A 249 17.38 15.88 17.61
C VAL A 249 17.61 17.36 17.91
N ASP A 250 17.27 17.79 19.13
CA ASP A 250 17.33 19.16 19.60
C ASP A 250 18.40 20.00 18.88
N GLY A 251 17.95 20.93 18.03
CA GLY A 251 18.75 22.10 17.71
C GLY A 251 18.99 22.81 19.04
N GLY A 252 20.25 22.92 19.45
CA GLY A 252 20.67 23.48 20.75
C GLY A 252 19.84 24.69 21.15
N LEU A 253 19.24 24.61 22.33
CA LEU A 253 18.48 25.70 22.94
C LEU A 253 19.45 26.70 23.55
N ASP A 254 19.85 27.72 22.78
CA ASP A 254 20.27 28.99 23.37
C ASP A 254 19.03 29.88 23.56
N ASN A 255 18.82 30.24 24.83
CA ASN A 255 17.88 31.22 25.36
C ASN A 255 16.38 30.94 25.21
N GLY A 256 15.74 30.78 26.38
CA GLY A 256 14.33 30.51 26.53
C GLY A 256 13.44 31.55 25.88
N THR A 257 12.86 31.23 24.73
CA THR A 257 11.50 31.64 24.36
C THR A 257 10.97 30.69 23.26
N LYS A 258 9.89 29.94 23.60
CA LYS A 258 9.05 29.05 22.76
C LYS A 258 9.55 27.61 22.52
N PRO A 259 9.06 26.60 23.28
CA PRO A 259 9.47 25.19 23.13
C PRO A 259 8.68 24.38 22.09
N PHE A 260 7.79 24.99 21.29
CA PHE A 260 7.05 24.22 20.28
C PHE A 260 7.78 24.20 18.94
N GLY A 261 8.92 23.50 18.93
CA GLY A 261 9.62 23.07 17.73
C GLY A 261 8.73 22.13 16.92
N HIS A 262 8.53 22.49 15.66
CA HIS A 262 7.63 21.88 14.70
C HIS A 262 7.93 20.40 14.41
N ALA A 263 7.13 19.48 14.97
CA ALA A 263 6.67 18.20 14.38
C ALA A 263 6.32 17.18 15.47
N GLN A 264 5.13 17.28 16.06
CA GLN A 264 4.58 16.21 16.90
C GLN A 264 3.49 15.46 16.11
N ASN A 265 3.63 14.15 15.97
CA ASN A 265 2.67 13.31 15.27
C ASN A 265 1.51 12.95 16.23
N LEU A 266 0.28 13.38 15.92
CA LEU A 266 -0.92 12.95 16.64
C LEU A 266 -1.38 11.60 16.08
N PHE A 267 -1.67 10.66 16.97
CA PHE A 267 -2.18 9.33 16.64
C PHE A 267 -3.61 9.16 17.13
N ILE A 268 -4.46 8.51 16.33
CA ILE A 268 -5.87 8.22 16.70
C ILE A 268 -5.97 6.71 16.92
N TYR A 269 -6.52 6.30 18.06
CA TYR A 269 -6.89 4.90 18.29
C TYR A 269 -8.34 4.67 17.86
N ASN A 270 -8.54 3.77 16.89
CA ASN A 270 -9.85 3.26 16.53
C ASN A 270 -10.21 2.09 17.47
N VAL A 271 -11.25 2.30 18.29
CA VAL A 271 -11.72 1.33 19.29
C VAL A 271 -12.31 0.08 18.65
N ALA A 272 -12.98 0.21 17.50
CA ALA A 272 -13.59 -0.93 16.79
C ALA A 272 -12.51 -1.85 16.20
N ASP A 273 -11.46 -1.26 15.62
CA ASP A 273 -10.41 -2.00 14.90
C ASP A 273 -9.19 -2.32 15.78
N ARG A 274 -9.20 -1.89 17.04
CA ARG A 274 -8.05 -1.93 17.98
C ARG A 274 -6.75 -1.45 17.33
N ARG A 275 -6.83 -0.38 16.53
CA ARG A 275 -5.74 0.09 15.66
C ARG A 275 -5.38 1.54 15.94
N ILE A 276 -4.08 1.84 15.95
CA ILE A 276 -3.56 3.21 16.01
C ILE A 276 -3.19 3.69 14.60
N GLU A 277 -3.72 4.85 14.19
CA GLU A 277 -3.44 5.49 12.90
C GLU A 277 -2.72 6.84 13.08
N LYS A 278 -1.67 7.08 12.28
CA LYS A 278 -0.94 8.35 12.22
C LYS A 278 -1.77 9.39 11.47
N THR A 279 -1.97 10.58 12.04
CA THR A 279 -2.60 11.70 11.33
C THR A 279 -1.59 12.46 10.47
N SER A 280 -2.03 13.01 9.35
CA SER A 280 -1.16 13.55 8.28
C SER A 280 -0.81 15.03 8.43
N SER A 281 -1.27 15.74 9.47
CA SER A 281 -0.98 17.17 9.63
C SER A 281 -1.17 17.63 11.06
N TYR A 282 -0.08 18.03 11.71
CA TYR A 282 -0.13 18.98 12.83
C TYR A 282 0.61 20.24 12.39
N ASP A 283 -0.13 21.29 12.05
CA ASP A 283 0.42 22.63 11.89
C ASP A 283 0.43 23.28 13.29
N ALA A 284 1.62 23.55 13.81
CA ALA A 284 1.84 24.07 15.16
C ALA A 284 1.32 25.50 15.39
N SER A 285 0.65 26.10 14.39
CA SER A 285 0.13 27.47 14.44
C SER A 285 -1.25 27.63 15.11
N PHE A 286 -1.93 26.55 15.52
CA PHE A 286 -3.33 26.62 16.02
C PHE A 286 -3.50 26.76 17.55
N ALA A 287 -2.51 27.32 18.24
CA ALA A 287 -2.48 27.39 19.71
C ALA A 287 -3.20 28.61 20.32
N SER A 288 -4.43 28.94 19.92
CA SER A 288 -5.17 30.05 20.57
C SER A 288 -6.66 29.84 20.88
N SER A 289 -7.30 28.72 20.53
CA SER A 289 -8.74 28.58 20.81
C SER A 289 -9.17 27.14 21.11
N TYR A 290 -10.06 26.99 22.10
CA TYR A 290 -10.71 25.74 22.47
C TYR A 290 -11.35 25.03 21.26
N GLY A 291 -11.16 23.72 21.14
CA GLY A 291 -12.07 22.81 20.43
C GLY A 291 -12.33 23.12 18.95
N THR A 292 -11.29 23.35 18.15
CA THR A 292 -11.48 23.50 16.70
C THR A 292 -11.61 22.13 16.01
N ASN A 293 -12.63 22.02 15.17
CA ASN A 293 -12.84 20.88 14.30
C ASN A 293 -11.89 20.97 13.10
N TYR A 294 -11.07 19.95 12.89
CA TYR A 294 -10.29 19.77 11.67
C TYR A 294 -10.91 18.63 10.86
N ASN A 295 -11.42 18.94 9.65
CA ASN A 295 -11.97 17.95 8.72
C ASN A 295 -13.06 17.04 9.33
N GLY A 296 -13.95 17.62 10.16
CA GLY A 296 -15.01 16.88 10.88
C GLY A 296 -14.54 16.14 12.15
N LYS A 297 -13.26 16.24 12.52
CA LYS A 297 -12.69 15.62 13.72
C LYS A 297 -12.31 16.68 14.76
N THR A 298 -12.72 16.49 16.00
CA THR A 298 -12.34 17.38 17.12
C THR A 298 -10.93 17.02 17.58
N VAL A 299 -10.00 17.98 17.57
CA VAL A 299 -8.62 17.79 18.06
C VAL A 299 -8.48 18.50 19.41
N ALA A 300 -7.93 17.82 20.41
CA ALA A 300 -7.82 18.32 21.77
C ALA A 300 -6.46 18.98 22.07
N ARG A 301 -6.45 19.96 22.99
CA ARG A 301 -5.24 20.50 23.62
C ARG A 301 -4.70 19.53 24.67
N CYS A 302 -3.38 19.42 24.79
CA CYS A 302 -2.75 18.89 26.00
C CYS A 302 -2.94 19.91 27.14
N PHE A 303 -3.89 19.68 28.04
CA PHE A 303 -3.99 20.47 29.27
C PHE A 303 -3.00 19.94 30.32
N GLY A 304 -2.39 20.84 31.10
CA GLY A 304 -1.58 20.47 32.29
C GLY A 304 -0.12 20.91 32.30
N GLY A 305 0.34 21.80 31.42
CA GLY A 305 1.74 22.28 31.44
C GLY A 305 2.78 21.21 31.05
N TYR A 306 2.35 19.98 30.77
CA TYR A 306 3.18 18.89 30.28
C TYR A 306 3.67 19.20 28.87
N GLN A 307 4.99 19.28 28.71
CA GLN A 307 5.67 19.41 27.42
C GLN A 307 5.99 17.99 26.90
N PRO A 308 5.39 17.53 25.79
CA PRO A 308 5.66 16.20 25.25
C PRO A 308 7.14 16.05 24.89
N LYS A 309 7.75 14.94 25.30
CA LYS A 309 9.14 14.60 25.03
C LYS A 309 9.24 13.68 23.81
N VAL A 310 10.44 13.59 23.22
CA VAL A 310 10.73 12.57 22.20
C VAL A 310 10.43 11.18 22.79
N GLY A 311 9.54 10.43 22.15
CA GLY A 311 9.08 9.12 22.61
C GLY A 311 7.68 9.09 23.24
N ASP A 312 7.03 10.23 23.47
CA ASP A 312 5.63 10.24 23.91
C ASP A 312 4.67 9.99 22.71
N ILE A 313 3.60 9.21 22.95
CA ILE A 313 2.48 9.02 22.01
C ILE A 313 1.22 9.66 22.62
N ILE A 314 0.67 10.65 21.93
CA ILE A 314 -0.60 11.27 22.31
C ILE A 314 -1.73 10.56 21.56
N LEU A 315 -2.63 9.90 22.29
CA LEU A 315 -3.82 9.24 21.74
C LEU A 315 -5.08 10.03 22.12
N SER A 316 -5.79 10.54 21.11
CA SER A 316 -7.16 11.04 21.29
C SER A 316 -8.14 9.91 21.02
N MET A 317 -9.02 9.63 21.99
CA MET A 317 -10.02 8.57 21.91
C MET A 317 -11.41 9.20 22.10
N ARG A 318 -12.31 9.07 21.12
CA ARG A 318 -13.72 9.46 21.29
C ARG A 318 -14.51 8.29 21.86
N GLY A 319 -15.29 8.54 22.91
CA GLY A 319 -16.44 7.70 23.27
C GLY A 319 -16.20 6.54 24.23
N ILE A 320 -15.16 6.58 25.06
CA ILE A 320 -15.02 5.63 26.17
C ILE A 320 -15.30 6.37 27.47
N GLU A 321 -16.39 6.01 28.14
CA GLU A 321 -16.59 6.35 29.55
C GLU A 321 -15.49 5.64 30.36
N GLY A 322 -14.52 6.40 30.88
CA GLY A 322 -13.55 5.95 31.89
C GLY A 322 -12.42 5.03 31.38
N LEU A 323 -11.31 5.62 30.91
CA LEU A 323 -10.05 4.89 30.62
C LEU A 323 -9.26 4.49 31.86
N ASN A 324 -9.69 4.89 33.06
CA ASN A 324 -8.97 4.64 34.30
C ASN A 324 -8.92 3.16 34.72
N ASP A 325 -9.72 2.29 34.08
CA ASP A 325 -9.82 0.86 34.42
C ASP A 325 -9.20 -0.08 33.39
N ILE A 326 -8.59 0.42 32.29
CA ILE A 326 -8.02 -0.44 31.25
C ILE A 326 -6.49 -0.52 31.36
N GLY A 327 -6.00 -1.59 31.98
CA GLY A 327 -4.57 -1.90 32.18
C GLY A 327 -3.83 -2.32 30.91
N PHE A 328 -3.71 -1.45 29.91
CA PHE A 328 -2.94 -1.73 28.69
C PHE A 328 -1.43 -1.75 28.99
N THR A 329 -0.77 -2.90 28.81
CA THR A 329 0.70 -3.03 28.92
C THR A 329 1.41 -2.95 27.57
N THR A 330 0.69 -3.12 26.45
CA THR A 330 1.23 -3.16 25.09
C THR A 330 0.34 -2.42 24.10
N MET A 331 0.93 -1.77 23.10
CA MET A 331 0.21 -1.14 21.99
C MET A 331 0.69 -1.67 20.65
N HIS A 332 -0.27 -1.91 19.75
CA HIS A 332 -0.08 -2.30 18.36
C HIS A 332 -0.26 -1.10 17.43
N THR A 333 0.63 -0.93 16.46
CA THR A 333 0.47 0.08 15.41
C THR A 333 0.68 -0.54 14.02
N SER A 334 0.03 0.05 13.01
CA SER A 334 0.18 -0.36 11.61
C SER A 334 0.18 0.87 10.72
N THR A 335 1.30 1.16 10.05
CA THR A 335 1.50 2.40 9.27
C THR A 335 1.80 2.10 7.82
N LYS A 336 1.19 2.90 6.93
CA LYS A 336 1.45 2.85 5.49
C LYS A 336 2.89 3.30 5.17
N MET A 337 3.62 2.50 4.41
CA MET A 337 4.97 2.81 3.93
C MET A 337 4.93 3.55 2.59
N SER A 338 6.07 4.14 2.18
CA SER A 338 6.24 4.72 0.84
C SER A 338 6.44 3.66 -0.25
N VAL A 339 6.76 2.42 0.13
CA VAL A 339 6.97 1.29 -0.79
C VAL A 339 5.61 0.68 -1.14
N SER A 340 5.33 0.54 -2.44
CA SER A 340 4.08 -0.05 -2.95
C SER A 340 4.33 -1.27 -3.81
N VAL A 341 3.46 -2.27 -3.76
CA VAL A 341 3.54 -3.51 -4.53
C VAL A 341 2.32 -3.61 -5.45
N ALA A 342 2.44 -4.36 -6.54
CA ALA A 342 1.33 -4.60 -7.47
C ALA A 342 1.15 -6.07 -7.80
N GLY A 343 -0.07 -6.50 -8.10
CA GLY A 343 -0.41 -7.91 -8.32
C GLY A 343 -0.04 -8.78 -7.12
N ASP A 344 0.45 -9.99 -7.37
CA ASP A 344 0.79 -10.94 -6.31
C ASP A 344 2.10 -10.57 -5.60
N TYR A 345 2.08 -10.57 -4.28
CA TYR A 345 3.23 -10.27 -3.42
C TYR A 345 3.27 -11.17 -2.18
N MET A 346 4.45 -11.27 -1.56
CA MET A 346 4.62 -11.96 -0.28
C MET A 346 4.18 -11.05 0.87
N HIS A 347 3.16 -11.48 1.60
CA HIS A 347 2.69 -10.87 2.83
C HIS A 347 3.16 -11.69 4.03
N ILE A 348 3.36 -11.02 5.16
CA ILE A 348 3.74 -11.67 6.41
C ILE A 348 2.67 -11.38 7.44
N ASP A 349 2.06 -12.42 8.00
CA ASP A 349 1.33 -12.29 9.25
C ASP A 349 2.17 -12.83 10.40
N VAL A 350 2.17 -12.09 11.52
CA VAL A 350 2.73 -12.56 12.78
C VAL A 350 1.58 -12.98 13.70
N ILE A 351 1.74 -14.15 14.33
CA ILE A 351 0.88 -14.67 15.38
C ILE A 351 1.68 -14.70 16.68
N GLY A 352 1.05 -14.34 17.79
CA GLY A 352 1.63 -14.48 19.12
C GLY A 352 0.94 -13.57 20.12
N GLU A 353 1.12 -13.88 21.40
CA GLU A 353 0.79 -12.95 22.48
C GLU A 353 1.68 -11.70 22.36
N PRO A 354 1.11 -10.48 22.35
CA PRO A 354 1.87 -9.22 22.28
C PRO A 354 3.12 -9.16 23.17
N GLN A 355 3.06 -9.68 24.39
CA GLN A 355 4.18 -9.69 25.33
C GLN A 355 5.34 -10.58 24.88
N ASN A 356 5.06 -11.70 24.20
CA ASN A 356 6.09 -12.60 23.68
C ASN A 356 6.70 -12.04 22.39
N ILE A 357 5.87 -11.43 21.53
CA ILE A 357 6.35 -10.73 20.32
C ILE A 357 7.30 -9.60 20.71
N LEU A 358 6.97 -8.82 21.75
CA LEU A 358 7.82 -7.72 22.23
C LEU A 358 9.19 -8.15 22.74
N GLN A 359 9.32 -9.39 23.21
CA GLN A 359 10.57 -9.99 23.70
C GLN A 359 11.43 -10.58 22.58
N CYS A 360 10.88 -10.73 21.38
CA CYS A 360 11.60 -11.27 20.24
C CYS A 360 12.42 -10.16 19.56
N GLU A 361 13.74 -10.26 19.66
CA GLU A 361 14.69 -9.29 19.10
C GLU A 361 14.53 -9.15 17.58
N ASP A 362 14.18 -10.23 16.89
CA ASP A 362 13.95 -10.22 15.44
C ASP A 362 12.76 -9.33 15.03
N PHE A 363 11.84 -8.98 15.94
CA PHE A 363 10.73 -8.05 15.66
C PHE A 363 10.90 -6.67 16.31
N LYS A 364 12.07 -6.33 16.85
CA LYS A 364 12.25 -5.08 17.59
C LYS A 364 11.97 -3.81 16.79
N ASN A 365 12.16 -3.86 15.47
CA ASN A 365 11.87 -2.78 14.52
C ASN A 365 10.52 -2.95 13.79
N GLY A 366 9.68 -3.89 14.22
CA GLY A 366 8.48 -4.29 13.52
C GLY A 366 8.74 -5.15 12.29
N TRP A 367 7.69 -5.44 11.53
CA TRP A 367 7.74 -6.21 10.30
C TRP A 367 6.80 -5.63 9.26
N ILE A 368 7.07 -5.88 7.99
CA ILE A 368 6.15 -5.50 6.92
C ILE A 368 5.05 -6.56 6.82
N GLY A 369 3.82 -6.19 7.17
CA GLY A 369 2.69 -7.12 7.13
C GLY A 369 1.64 -6.86 8.20
N GLY A 370 0.92 -7.92 8.60
CA GLY A 370 -0.18 -7.88 9.57
C GLY A 370 0.12 -8.61 10.87
N TRP A 371 -0.78 -8.44 11.84
CA TRP A 371 -0.85 -9.23 13.07
C TRP A 371 -2.20 -9.94 13.12
N ILE A 372 -2.19 -11.23 13.38
CA ILE A 372 -3.43 -11.99 13.62
C ILE A 372 -3.79 -11.80 15.10
N SER A 373 -4.94 -11.17 15.33
CA SER A 373 -5.38 -10.75 16.66
C SER A 373 -5.83 -11.90 17.57
N LYS A 374 -6.08 -13.09 17.00
CA LYS A 374 -6.34 -14.30 17.78
C LYS A 374 -5.03 -14.77 18.41
N VAL A 375 -4.92 -14.56 19.72
CA VAL A 375 -3.79 -15.02 20.53
C VAL A 375 -3.78 -16.56 20.60
N PRO A 376 -2.61 -17.22 20.48
CA PRO A 376 -2.49 -18.65 20.64
C PRO A 376 -3.03 -19.18 21.97
N ASP A 377 -3.85 -20.24 21.91
CA ASP A 377 -4.53 -20.83 23.06
C ASP A 377 -4.66 -22.37 22.99
N ASN A 378 -3.89 -23.02 22.12
CA ASN A 378 -4.01 -24.43 21.72
C ASN A 378 -5.31 -24.78 20.95
N SER A 379 -6.08 -23.79 20.49
CA SER A 379 -7.20 -24.02 19.55
C SER A 379 -6.77 -23.85 18.09
N THR A 380 -7.65 -24.23 17.15
CA THR A 380 -7.58 -23.93 15.69
C THR A 380 -8.31 -22.61 15.40
N GLY A 381 -8.38 -22.10 14.17
CA GLY A 381 -9.17 -20.87 13.90
C GLY A 381 -8.35 -19.63 13.57
N TYR A 382 -7.09 -19.74 13.15
CA TYR A 382 -6.23 -18.57 12.92
C TYR A 382 -6.39 -18.05 11.49
N GLN A 383 -7.35 -17.14 11.31
CA GLN A 383 -7.63 -16.50 10.04
C GLN A 383 -6.48 -15.57 9.62
N LEU A 384 -6.03 -15.74 8.38
CA LEU A 384 -5.03 -14.88 7.76
C LEU A 384 -5.63 -13.51 7.45
N THR A 385 -4.85 -12.44 7.61
CA THR A 385 -5.35 -11.06 7.46
C THR A 385 -5.60 -10.65 6.00
N GLN A 386 -5.05 -11.42 5.06
CA GLN A 386 -5.18 -11.22 3.62
C GLN A 386 -5.59 -12.53 2.92
N PRO A 387 -6.29 -12.48 1.77
CA PRO A 387 -6.58 -13.66 0.96
C PRO A 387 -5.32 -14.42 0.55
N CYS A 388 -5.10 -15.60 1.13
CA CYS A 388 -4.00 -16.46 0.78
C CYS A 388 -4.26 -17.20 -0.55
N ILE A 389 -3.26 -17.22 -1.43
CA ILE A 389 -3.35 -17.85 -2.75
C ILE A 389 -2.33 -18.98 -2.97
N SER A 390 -1.47 -19.26 -1.98
CA SER A 390 -0.51 -20.38 -2.06
C SER A 390 -0.14 -20.94 -0.69
N SER A 391 0.29 -22.20 -0.65
CA SER A 391 0.95 -22.76 0.53
C SER A 391 2.22 -21.99 0.89
N TYR A 392 2.65 -22.10 2.14
CA TYR A 392 3.84 -21.46 2.67
C TYR A 392 4.48 -22.28 3.79
N THR A 393 5.71 -21.95 4.16
CA THR A 393 6.39 -22.49 5.34
C THR A 393 6.30 -21.49 6.47
N ARG A 394 5.66 -21.89 7.57
CA ARG A 394 5.61 -21.12 8.83
C ARG A 394 6.95 -21.25 9.54
N ILE A 395 7.48 -20.12 10.02
CA ILE A 395 8.68 -20.06 10.86
C ILE A 395 8.22 -19.64 12.26
N TYR A 396 8.57 -20.39 13.30
CA TYR A 396 8.05 -20.13 14.65
C TYR A 396 9.07 -20.39 15.74
N THR A 397 8.85 -19.78 16.90
CA THR A 397 9.66 -19.91 18.10
C THR A 397 8.77 -20.21 19.30
N THR A 398 9.31 -20.96 20.25
CA THR A 398 8.69 -21.24 21.56
C THR A 398 9.47 -20.63 22.73
N ASP A 399 10.54 -19.90 22.44
CA ASP A 399 11.50 -19.33 23.39
C ASP A 399 11.78 -17.85 23.11
N ASN A 400 10.77 -17.13 22.60
CA ASN A 400 10.82 -15.70 22.29
C ASN A 400 11.93 -15.31 21.29
N GLY A 401 12.23 -16.18 20.33
CA GLY A 401 13.17 -15.93 19.23
C GLY A 401 14.61 -16.31 19.54
N ALA A 402 14.87 -17.09 20.59
CA ALA A 402 16.21 -17.63 20.83
C ALA A 402 16.53 -18.77 19.86
N THR A 403 15.54 -19.59 19.52
CA THR A 403 15.61 -20.61 18.47
C THR A 403 14.36 -20.57 17.59
N TRP A 404 14.51 -20.98 16.33
CA TRP A 404 13.44 -21.00 15.35
C TRP A 404 13.27 -22.38 14.71
N GLN A 405 12.03 -22.72 14.41
CA GLN A 405 11.60 -23.97 13.79
C GLN A 405 10.74 -23.67 12.57
N SER A 406 10.68 -24.63 11.64
CA SER A 406 9.86 -24.52 10.44
C SER A 406 8.81 -25.63 10.36
N LEU A 407 7.63 -25.28 9.85
CA LEU A 407 6.54 -26.22 9.59
C LEU A 407 5.74 -25.74 8.38
N THR A 408 5.29 -26.65 7.52
CA THR A 408 4.29 -26.31 6.49
C THR A 408 2.88 -26.53 7.08
N PRO A 409 2.12 -25.47 7.40
CA PRO A 409 0.75 -25.62 7.90
C PRO A 409 -0.22 -26.11 6.81
N THR A 410 -1.34 -26.68 7.25
CA THR A 410 -2.49 -26.94 6.38
C THR A 410 -3.36 -25.69 6.34
N ILE A 411 -3.68 -25.22 5.13
CA ILE A 411 -4.48 -24.02 4.92
C ILE A 411 -5.84 -24.39 4.37
N ASP A 412 -6.90 -23.91 5.03
CA ASP A 412 -8.23 -23.89 4.45
C ASP A 412 -8.35 -22.67 3.53
N ALA A 413 -8.34 -22.89 2.21
CA ALA A 413 -8.41 -21.83 1.22
C ALA A 413 -9.76 -21.09 1.23
N VAL A 414 -10.84 -21.78 1.64
CA VAL A 414 -12.18 -21.22 1.74
C VAL A 414 -12.24 -20.30 2.94
N LEU A 415 -11.92 -20.81 4.13
CA LEU A 415 -11.97 -20.05 5.39
C LEU A 415 -10.80 -19.06 5.55
N ASN A 416 -9.80 -19.15 4.67
CA ASN A 416 -8.58 -18.35 4.71
C ASN A 416 -7.83 -18.49 6.03
N GLU A 417 -7.64 -19.74 6.47
CA GLU A 417 -7.25 -20.07 7.84
C GLU A 417 -6.10 -21.09 7.90
N ASP A 418 -5.16 -20.90 8.83
CA ASP A 418 -4.29 -21.97 9.32
C ASP A 418 -5.08 -22.87 10.27
N THR A 419 -5.38 -24.09 9.83
CA THR A 419 -6.23 -25.03 10.59
C THR A 419 -5.47 -25.73 11.72
N GLY A 420 -4.16 -25.49 11.84
CA GLY A 420 -3.34 -26.07 12.90
C GLY A 420 -3.67 -25.47 14.26
N SER A 421 -3.62 -26.31 15.29
CA SER A 421 -3.57 -25.81 16.68
C SER A 421 -2.22 -25.12 16.92
N ILE A 422 -2.24 -23.94 17.56
CA ILE A 422 -1.04 -23.18 17.91
C ILE A 422 -0.98 -23.03 19.43
N ASN A 423 0.15 -23.44 20.02
CA ASN A 423 0.34 -23.43 21.46
C ASN A 423 0.49 -22.00 22.03
N VAL A 424 0.06 -21.82 23.29
CA VAL A 424 0.02 -20.53 24.01
C VAL A 424 1.30 -19.68 23.98
N ASN A 425 2.48 -20.30 23.92
CA ASN A 425 3.77 -19.59 23.98
C ASN A 425 4.42 -19.39 22.62
N VAL A 426 3.74 -19.74 21.52
CA VAL A 426 4.31 -19.64 20.18
C VAL A 426 4.25 -18.21 19.66
N VAL A 427 5.37 -17.74 19.12
CA VAL A 427 5.39 -16.63 18.16
C VAL A 427 5.70 -17.20 16.78
N ALA A 428 4.87 -16.91 15.79
CA ALA A 428 4.99 -17.48 14.45
C ALA A 428 4.88 -16.42 13.35
N ILE A 429 5.61 -16.67 12.27
CA ILE A 429 5.61 -15.92 11.01
C ILE A 429 4.97 -16.78 9.95
N GLN A 430 3.98 -16.23 9.27
CA GLN A 430 3.27 -16.85 8.16
C GLN A 430 3.55 -16.04 6.88
N PRO A 431 4.62 -16.39 6.11
CA PRO A 431 4.96 -15.72 4.87
C PRO A 431 4.20 -16.32 3.69
N TYR A 432 3.05 -15.75 3.33
CA TYR A 432 2.20 -16.28 2.25
C TYR A 432 2.04 -15.31 1.09
N LYS A 433 1.64 -15.82 -0.08
CA LYS A 433 1.32 -14.98 -1.23
C LYS A 433 -0.11 -14.49 -1.13
N THR A 434 -0.32 -13.22 -1.45
CA THR A 434 -1.62 -12.56 -1.58
C THR A 434 -1.60 -11.60 -2.77
N LYS A 435 -2.76 -11.10 -3.17
CA LYS A 435 -2.93 -10.06 -4.21
C LYS A 435 -3.01 -8.68 -3.59
N ALA A 436 -2.36 -7.72 -4.24
CA ALA A 436 -2.53 -6.31 -3.92
C ALA A 436 -3.98 -5.87 -4.16
N LYS A 437 -4.48 -4.95 -3.33
CA LYS A 437 -5.82 -4.37 -3.49
C LYS A 437 -6.04 -3.74 -4.86
N VAL A 438 -7.23 -3.97 -5.40
CA VAL A 438 -7.66 -3.49 -6.74
C VAL A 438 -8.35 -2.13 -6.70
N THR A 439 -8.75 -1.67 -5.50
CA THR A 439 -9.42 -0.39 -5.28
C THR A 439 -8.85 0.38 -4.09
N VAL A 440 -8.98 1.71 -4.12
CA VAL A 440 -8.74 2.61 -2.98
C VAL A 440 -9.99 3.41 -2.65
N PRO A 441 -10.22 3.77 -1.38
CA PRO A 441 -11.30 4.69 -1.02
C PRO A 441 -11.22 5.98 -1.84
N SER A 442 -12.35 6.42 -2.39
CA SER A 442 -12.42 7.57 -3.28
C SER A 442 -13.70 8.36 -3.04
N ASN A 443 -13.73 9.59 -3.54
CA ASN A 443 -14.93 10.40 -3.51
C ASN A 443 -15.91 9.93 -4.60
N ASN A 444 -17.19 10.20 -4.38
CA ASN A 444 -18.21 10.08 -5.41
C ASN A 444 -17.89 11.04 -6.57
N GLY A 445 -17.35 10.49 -7.66
CA GLY A 445 -16.88 11.23 -8.81
C GLY A 445 -17.97 11.57 -9.83
N VAL A 446 -17.66 12.53 -10.70
CA VAL A 446 -18.49 12.87 -11.86
C VAL A 446 -18.50 11.69 -12.84
N ILE A 447 -19.69 11.25 -13.21
CA ILE A 447 -19.88 10.07 -14.04
C ILE A 447 -19.59 10.42 -15.50
N HIS A 448 -18.62 9.73 -16.09
CA HIS A 448 -18.29 9.87 -17.50
C HIS A 448 -19.46 9.36 -18.36
N LYS A 449 -19.94 10.18 -19.31
CA LYS A 449 -21.13 9.90 -20.15
C LYS A 449 -22.45 9.75 -19.37
N ALA A 450 -22.56 10.38 -18.20
CA ALA A 450 -23.79 10.41 -17.39
C ALA A 450 -24.35 8.98 -17.17
N HIS A 451 -25.65 8.76 -17.34
CA HIS A 451 -26.27 7.45 -17.14
C HIS A 451 -25.66 6.32 -17.99
N ALA A 452 -25.10 6.62 -19.16
CA ALA A 452 -24.45 5.61 -20.01
C ALA A 452 -23.12 5.10 -19.43
N GLY A 453 -22.54 5.81 -18.46
CA GLY A 453 -21.37 5.37 -17.70
C GLY A 453 -21.69 4.54 -16.46
N ILE A 454 -22.96 4.29 -16.16
CA ILE A 454 -23.39 3.52 -14.98
C ILE A 454 -23.60 2.06 -15.38
N GLY A 455 -22.98 1.15 -14.63
CA GLY A 455 -23.10 -0.29 -14.81
C GLY A 455 -24.24 -0.92 -14.02
N GLY A 456 -24.13 -2.22 -13.78
CA GLY A 456 -25.07 -2.99 -12.95
C GLY A 456 -24.59 -3.11 -11.50
N VAL A 457 -25.49 -3.53 -10.62
CA VAL A 457 -25.18 -3.92 -9.25
C VAL A 457 -24.65 -5.34 -9.24
N TYR A 458 -23.36 -5.49 -9.00
CA TYR A 458 -22.71 -6.76 -8.77
C TYR A 458 -22.94 -7.23 -7.33
N LEU A 459 -23.39 -8.46 -7.18
CA LEU A 459 -23.63 -9.14 -5.92
C LEU A 459 -22.72 -10.35 -5.86
N THR A 460 -21.94 -10.50 -4.79
CA THR A 460 -21.09 -11.68 -4.62
C THR A 460 -20.93 -12.11 -3.16
N GLN A 461 -20.80 -13.42 -2.98
CA GLN A 461 -20.38 -14.11 -1.78
C GLN A 461 -19.45 -15.29 -2.15
N ASN A 462 -18.72 -15.16 -3.27
CA ASN A 462 -17.82 -16.21 -3.79
C ASN A 462 -16.40 -16.06 -3.23
N TYR A 463 -15.87 -17.10 -2.58
CA TYR A 463 -14.50 -17.06 -2.06
C TYR A 463 -13.43 -17.09 -3.17
N LEU A 464 -13.74 -17.62 -4.36
CA LEU A 464 -12.80 -17.65 -5.49
C LEU A 464 -12.56 -16.26 -6.10
N GLU A 465 -13.54 -15.35 -5.99
CA GLU A 465 -13.53 -14.01 -6.58
C GLU A 465 -13.64 -12.91 -5.50
N ARG A 466 -13.05 -13.17 -4.33
CA ARG A 466 -13.15 -12.31 -3.15
C ARG A 466 -12.27 -11.05 -3.18
N ASP A 467 -11.44 -10.88 -4.21
CA ASP A 467 -10.46 -9.79 -4.31
C ASP A 467 -11.14 -8.41 -4.27
N LEU A 468 -12.22 -8.21 -5.03
CA LEU A 468 -12.98 -6.96 -5.02
C LEU A 468 -13.64 -6.72 -3.66
N CYS A 469 -14.27 -7.75 -3.07
CA CYS A 469 -14.91 -7.64 -1.76
C CYS A 469 -13.90 -7.24 -0.68
N PHE A 470 -12.76 -7.93 -0.62
CA PHE A 470 -11.68 -7.62 0.31
C PHE A 470 -11.13 -6.21 0.09
N SER A 471 -10.94 -5.81 -1.16
CA SER A 471 -10.45 -4.47 -1.51
C SER A 471 -11.42 -3.33 -1.13
N LEU A 472 -12.72 -3.58 -1.12
CA LEU A 472 -13.75 -2.61 -0.76
C LEU A 472 -14.06 -2.59 0.75
N THR A 473 -14.07 -3.75 1.40
CA THR A 473 -14.60 -3.92 2.77
C THR A 473 -13.54 -4.28 3.81
N ASN A 474 -12.34 -4.70 3.40
CA ASN A 474 -11.33 -5.37 4.22
C ASN A 474 -11.79 -6.69 4.86
N LYS A 475 -12.89 -7.29 4.39
CA LYS A 475 -13.38 -8.59 4.85
C LYS A 475 -13.12 -9.66 3.80
N VAL A 476 -12.67 -10.82 4.26
CA VAL A 476 -12.43 -11.99 3.41
C VAL A 476 -13.74 -12.79 3.34
N ILE A 477 -14.24 -13.04 2.13
CA ILE A 477 -15.38 -13.95 1.94
C ILE A 477 -14.91 -15.37 2.22
N VAL A 478 -15.69 -16.09 3.04
CA VAL A 478 -15.38 -17.44 3.54
C VAL A 478 -16.44 -18.49 3.21
N ARG A 479 -17.45 -18.15 2.39
CA ARG A 479 -18.50 -19.09 1.97
C ARG A 479 -17.90 -20.25 1.16
N SER A 480 -18.31 -21.50 1.43
CA SER A 480 -17.75 -22.69 0.75
C SER A 480 -18.53 -23.15 -0.49
N SER A 481 -19.83 -22.84 -0.54
CA SER A 481 -20.72 -23.20 -1.63
C SER A 481 -20.60 -22.23 -2.80
N HIS A 482 -20.72 -22.75 -4.01
CA HIS A 482 -20.52 -21.99 -5.27
C HIS A 482 -21.83 -21.78 -6.05
N ALA A 483 -22.90 -22.50 -5.73
CA ALA A 483 -24.13 -22.40 -6.50
C ALA A 483 -24.71 -20.98 -6.37
N ARG A 484 -24.77 -20.24 -7.49
CA ARG A 484 -25.35 -18.88 -7.59
C ARG A 484 -24.71 -17.85 -6.65
N SER A 485 -23.42 -18.01 -6.32
CA SER A 485 -22.70 -17.10 -5.41
C SER A 485 -22.53 -15.68 -5.96
N GLU A 486 -22.85 -15.45 -7.24
CA GLU A 486 -22.73 -14.17 -7.92
C GLU A 486 -23.98 -13.85 -8.74
N SER A 487 -24.30 -12.57 -8.83
CA SER A 487 -25.37 -12.07 -9.69
C SER A 487 -25.08 -10.63 -10.10
N THR A 488 -25.62 -10.21 -11.25
CA THR A 488 -25.66 -8.79 -11.63
C THR A 488 -27.11 -8.38 -11.80
N ALA A 489 -27.54 -7.38 -11.04
CA ALA A 489 -28.86 -6.77 -11.16
C ALA A 489 -28.75 -5.42 -11.87
N LEU A 490 -29.71 -5.11 -12.76
CA LEU A 490 -29.78 -3.78 -13.38
C LEU A 490 -30.46 -2.80 -12.42
N LEU A 491 -30.02 -1.54 -12.45
CA LEU A 491 -30.74 -0.46 -11.82
C LEU A 491 -32.07 -0.23 -12.56
N LYS A 492 -33.15 -0.11 -11.78
CA LYS A 492 -34.47 0.36 -12.24
C LYS A 492 -34.60 1.87 -12.16
N ASP A 493 -33.92 2.44 -11.16
CA ASP A 493 -33.79 3.88 -10.97
C ASP A 493 -32.31 4.21 -10.80
N PHE A 494 -31.80 5.13 -11.60
CA PHE A 494 -30.42 5.60 -11.51
C PHE A 494 -30.25 6.71 -10.47
N GLY A 495 -31.38 7.25 -9.98
CA GLY A 495 -31.43 8.41 -9.14
C GLY A 495 -31.07 9.70 -9.87
N ARG A 496 -31.11 10.80 -9.12
CA ARG A 496 -30.70 12.12 -9.59
C ARG A 496 -29.18 12.21 -9.63
N LEU A 497 -28.68 12.74 -10.74
CA LEU A 497 -27.32 13.26 -10.83
C LEU A 497 -27.31 14.76 -10.45
N TYR A 498 -26.36 15.17 -9.61
CA TYR A 498 -26.11 16.57 -9.27
C TYR A 498 -24.66 16.91 -9.62
N LEU A 499 -24.49 17.91 -10.48
CA LEU A 499 -23.18 18.25 -11.07
C LEU A 499 -22.48 17.05 -11.72
N GLY A 500 -23.27 16.12 -12.26
CA GLY A 500 -22.79 14.91 -12.94
C GLY A 500 -22.37 13.75 -12.02
N ALA A 501 -22.40 13.91 -10.69
CA ALA A 501 -22.17 12.82 -9.73
C ALA A 501 -23.50 12.33 -9.13
N PHE A 502 -23.50 11.15 -8.49
CA PHE A 502 -24.70 10.66 -7.79
C PHE A 502 -25.13 11.61 -6.66
N PHE A 503 -26.42 11.95 -6.59
CA PHE A 503 -26.94 12.68 -5.44
C PHE A 503 -27.15 11.72 -4.26
N PRO A 504 -26.50 11.91 -3.09
CA PRO A 504 -26.44 10.87 -2.05
C PRO A 504 -27.80 10.34 -1.58
N THR A 505 -28.78 11.23 -1.40
CA THR A 505 -30.11 10.90 -0.88
C THR A 505 -31.12 10.46 -1.95
N SER A 506 -30.72 10.43 -3.22
CA SER A 506 -31.61 9.92 -4.27
C SER A 506 -31.69 8.39 -4.22
N PRO A 507 -32.86 7.79 -4.49
CA PRO A 507 -32.96 6.34 -4.65
C PRO A 507 -32.13 5.87 -5.86
N ARG A 508 -31.50 4.69 -5.74
CA ARG A 508 -30.82 3.93 -6.79
C ARG A 508 -31.26 2.48 -6.69
N HIS A 509 -32.50 2.25 -7.08
CA HIS A 509 -33.20 1.00 -6.82
C HIS A 509 -32.84 -0.08 -7.83
N PHE A 510 -32.69 -1.30 -7.33
CA PHE A 510 -32.57 -2.54 -8.10
C PHE A 510 -33.38 -3.64 -7.41
N ASP A 511 -33.79 -4.65 -8.16
CA ASP A 511 -34.39 -5.84 -7.54
C ASP A 511 -33.28 -6.70 -6.97
N PHE A 512 -33.29 -6.91 -5.65
CA PHE A 512 -32.44 -7.92 -5.05
C PHE A 512 -32.84 -9.30 -5.59
N PRO A 513 -31.93 -10.08 -6.20
CA PRO A 513 -32.27 -11.35 -6.81
C PRO A 513 -32.90 -12.30 -5.78
N PRO A 514 -34.14 -12.79 -6.00
CA PRO A 514 -34.79 -13.72 -5.07
C PRO A 514 -34.03 -15.03 -4.89
N ALA A 515 -33.18 -15.38 -5.86
CA ALA A 515 -32.37 -16.58 -5.87
C ALA A 515 -30.92 -16.35 -5.39
N PHE A 516 -30.59 -15.16 -4.84
CA PHE A 516 -29.29 -14.95 -4.23
C PHE A 516 -29.19 -15.84 -2.99
N PRO A 517 -28.22 -16.77 -2.95
CA PRO A 517 -28.30 -17.91 -2.06
C PRO A 517 -28.01 -17.52 -0.61
N LEU A 518 -28.48 -18.35 0.31
CA LEU A 518 -28.11 -18.28 1.71
C LEU A 518 -26.61 -18.64 1.85
N PRO A 519 -25.87 -17.99 2.75
CA PRO A 519 -24.51 -18.40 3.02
C PRO A 519 -24.53 -19.71 3.84
N ASP A 520 -23.55 -20.58 3.62
CA ASP A 520 -23.40 -21.86 4.32
C ASP A 520 -22.61 -21.74 5.63
N ASN A 521 -22.14 -20.53 5.93
CA ASN A 521 -21.50 -20.11 7.15
C ASN A 521 -21.75 -18.61 7.35
N ASN A 522 -21.20 -17.99 8.40
CA ASN A 522 -21.37 -16.56 8.68
C ASN A 522 -20.52 -15.66 7.77
N SER A 523 -20.34 -16.00 6.47
CA SER A 523 -19.60 -15.17 5.52
C SER A 523 -20.38 -13.90 5.17
N SER A 524 -19.66 -12.77 5.17
CA SER A 524 -20.15 -11.55 4.53
C SER A 524 -20.33 -11.72 3.02
N GLY A 525 -21.14 -10.87 2.42
CA GLY A 525 -21.27 -10.65 0.98
C GLY A 525 -21.00 -9.20 0.59
N LEU A 526 -21.13 -8.90 -0.69
CA LEU A 526 -20.92 -7.58 -1.28
C LEU A 526 -22.05 -7.23 -2.24
N LYS A 527 -22.52 -5.98 -2.19
CA LYS A 527 -23.17 -5.30 -3.32
C LYS A 527 -22.32 -4.14 -3.80
N ALA A 528 -22.07 -4.05 -5.10
CA ALA A 528 -21.25 -2.98 -5.69
C ALA A 528 -21.80 -2.53 -7.05
N LEU A 529 -22.11 -1.25 -7.16
CA LEU A 529 -22.47 -0.58 -8.42
C LEU A 529 -21.23 0.05 -9.03
N ASN A 530 -20.84 -0.41 -10.21
CA ASN A 530 -19.73 0.17 -10.95
C ASN A 530 -20.18 1.37 -11.79
N TYR A 531 -19.34 2.39 -11.90
CA TYR A 531 -19.56 3.54 -12.78
C TYR A 531 -18.25 4.17 -13.26
N ALA A 532 -18.23 4.61 -14.51
CA ALA A 532 -17.07 5.22 -15.14
C ALA A 532 -16.85 6.65 -14.64
N VAL A 533 -15.62 7.00 -14.30
CA VAL A 533 -15.23 8.35 -13.86
C VAL A 533 -14.04 8.83 -14.67
N GLU A 534 -14.08 10.11 -15.05
CA GLU A 534 -12.97 10.80 -15.69
C GLU A 534 -12.27 11.70 -14.67
N GLN A 535 -10.95 11.54 -14.51
CA GLN A 535 -10.13 12.40 -13.68
C GLN A 535 -8.89 12.80 -14.46
N ASN A 536 -8.70 14.11 -14.67
CA ASN A 536 -7.56 14.66 -15.40
C ASN A 536 -7.36 14.00 -16.79
N GLY A 537 -8.45 13.70 -17.50
CA GLY A 537 -8.43 13.03 -18.81
C GLY A 537 -8.20 11.51 -18.76
N GLN A 538 -7.99 10.93 -17.58
CA GLN A 538 -7.82 9.49 -17.38
C GLN A 538 -9.12 8.84 -16.90
N ALA A 539 -9.36 7.62 -17.36
CA ALA A 539 -10.53 6.83 -16.98
C ALA A 539 -10.24 5.94 -15.77
N PHE A 540 -11.22 5.85 -14.88
CA PHE A 540 -11.25 4.95 -13.75
C PHE A 540 -12.64 4.32 -13.62
N ILE A 541 -12.73 3.21 -12.89
CA ILE A 541 -14.02 2.67 -12.45
C ILE A 541 -14.16 2.98 -10.97
N ASN A 542 -15.23 3.69 -10.62
CA ASN A 542 -15.68 3.80 -9.25
C ASN A 542 -16.67 2.68 -8.92
N TYR A 543 -16.68 2.27 -7.66
CA TYR A 543 -17.64 1.35 -7.08
C TYR A 543 -18.33 2.03 -5.91
N ALA A 544 -19.64 2.23 -6.01
CA ALA A 544 -20.48 2.52 -4.85
C ALA A 544 -20.93 1.18 -4.26
N PHE A 545 -20.61 0.91 -3.00
CA PHE A 545 -20.74 -0.43 -2.44
C PHE A 545 -21.29 -0.44 -1.02
N ALA A 546 -21.77 -1.61 -0.62
CA ALA A 546 -21.97 -1.96 0.78
C ALA A 546 -21.68 -3.45 0.99
N GLU A 547 -21.19 -3.77 2.18
CA GLU A 547 -21.21 -5.12 2.71
C GLU A 547 -22.67 -5.61 2.83
N LEU A 548 -22.84 -6.90 2.60
CA LEU A 548 -24.07 -7.64 2.90
C LEU A 548 -23.80 -8.54 4.10
N HIS A 549 -24.65 -8.46 5.11
CA HIS A 549 -24.64 -9.36 6.26
C HIS A 549 -25.89 -10.23 6.22
N TYR A 550 -25.74 -11.53 6.42
CA TYR A 550 -26.88 -12.43 6.49
C TYR A 550 -27.30 -12.63 7.94
N ASP A 551 -28.52 -12.20 8.25
CA ASP A 551 -29.13 -12.44 9.55
C ASP A 551 -29.94 -13.74 9.49
N SER A 552 -29.54 -14.73 10.28
CA SER A 552 -30.22 -16.01 10.41
C SER A 552 -31.58 -15.94 11.11
N VAL A 553 -31.81 -14.93 11.95
CA VAL A 553 -33.07 -14.68 12.66
C VAL A 553 -34.07 -14.01 11.72
N ALA A 554 -33.64 -12.94 11.03
CA ALA A 554 -34.47 -12.26 10.04
C ALA A 554 -34.57 -13.02 8.69
N ASN A 555 -33.73 -14.05 8.52
CA ASN A 555 -33.63 -14.93 7.35
C ASN A 555 -33.45 -14.17 6.03
N ASN A 556 -32.60 -13.14 6.04
CA ASN A 556 -32.37 -12.27 4.87
C ASN A 556 -30.99 -11.54 4.96
N TRP A 557 -30.63 -10.85 3.88
CA TRP A 557 -29.33 -10.15 3.70
C TRP A 557 -29.29 -8.69 4.16
N GLY A 558 -30.30 -8.21 4.87
CA GLY A 558 -30.36 -6.84 5.37
C GLY A 558 -30.43 -5.77 4.27
N CYS A 559 -30.79 -6.15 3.03
CA CYS A 559 -30.70 -5.28 1.85
C CYS A 559 -32.05 -4.74 1.38
N GLU A 560 -32.18 -3.41 1.34
CA GLU A 560 -33.36 -2.68 0.83
C GLU A 560 -33.45 -2.54 -0.70
N GLY A 561 -32.58 -3.20 -1.48
CA GLY A 561 -32.57 -3.05 -2.94
C GLY A 561 -32.11 -1.66 -3.42
N ASN A 562 -31.32 -0.95 -2.61
CA ASN A 562 -30.76 0.36 -2.92
C ASN A 562 -29.23 0.36 -2.74
N ILE A 563 -28.53 1.26 -3.44
CA ILE A 563 -27.09 1.45 -3.33
C ILE A 563 -26.80 2.71 -2.53
N PRO A 564 -26.14 2.63 -1.36
CA PRO A 564 -25.77 3.83 -0.61
C PRO A 564 -24.59 4.55 -1.28
N ILE A 565 -24.55 5.88 -1.15
CA ILE A 565 -23.48 6.72 -1.71
C ILE A 565 -22.87 7.53 -0.58
N ALA A 566 -21.57 7.33 -0.37
CA ALA A 566 -20.76 8.15 0.52
C ALA A 566 -19.34 8.24 -0.03
N ASN A 567 -18.63 9.31 0.34
CA ASN A 567 -17.22 9.45 0.01
C ASN A 567 -16.38 8.55 0.93
N GLY A 568 -15.38 7.87 0.36
CA GLY A 568 -14.48 6.99 1.11
C GLY A 568 -15.21 5.82 1.77
N LEU A 569 -14.62 5.30 2.85
CA LEU A 569 -15.13 4.18 3.62
C LEU A 569 -15.92 4.68 4.84
N ASN A 570 -17.12 4.16 5.06
CA ASN A 570 -18.01 4.52 6.16
C ASN A 570 -18.70 3.27 6.72
N THR A 571 -19.44 3.42 7.82
CA THR A 571 -20.30 2.39 8.39
C THR A 571 -21.75 2.88 8.49
N MET A 572 -22.69 1.97 8.33
CA MET A 572 -24.13 2.21 8.51
C MET A 572 -24.78 0.99 9.17
N LEU A 573 -26.01 1.16 9.66
CA LEU A 573 -26.87 0.03 10.00
C LEU A 573 -27.56 -0.44 8.72
N ASP A 574 -27.63 -1.75 8.52
CA ASP A 574 -28.47 -2.35 7.49
C ASP A 574 -29.95 -2.41 7.93
N THR A 575 -30.81 -3.05 7.12
CA THR A 575 -32.24 -3.15 7.46
C THR A 575 -32.58 -4.12 8.59
N ASN A 576 -31.63 -4.97 9.00
CA ASN A 576 -31.75 -5.85 10.17
C ASN A 576 -31.17 -5.20 11.44
N GLY A 577 -30.45 -4.08 11.30
CA GLY A 577 -29.80 -3.36 12.41
C GLY A 577 -28.34 -3.75 12.61
N ASP A 578 -27.74 -4.50 11.69
CA ASP A 578 -26.34 -4.89 11.74
C ASP A 578 -25.44 -3.77 11.20
N THR A 579 -24.28 -3.56 11.85
CA THR A 579 -23.30 -2.59 11.38
C THR A 579 -22.53 -3.13 10.19
N VAL A 580 -22.71 -2.50 9.03
CA VAL A 580 -22.06 -2.88 7.77
C VAL A 580 -21.18 -1.75 7.23
N VAL A 581 -20.14 -2.12 6.49
CA VAL A 581 -19.25 -1.17 5.81
C VAL A 581 -19.84 -0.77 4.46
N PHE A 582 -19.76 0.51 4.10
CA PHE A 582 -20.23 1.01 2.80
C PHE A 582 -19.43 2.22 2.33
N GLY A 583 -19.60 2.60 1.06
CA GLY A 583 -19.07 3.86 0.56
C GLY A 583 -18.70 3.84 -0.92
N THR A 584 -17.69 4.63 -1.27
CA THR A 584 -17.18 4.73 -2.65
C THR A 584 -15.69 4.42 -2.68
N ALA A 585 -15.30 3.57 -3.62
CA ALA A 585 -13.90 3.29 -3.94
C ALA A 585 -13.67 3.41 -5.45
N GLN A 586 -12.42 3.49 -5.86
CA GLN A 586 -12.00 3.60 -7.25
C GLN A 586 -10.91 2.58 -7.55
N THR A 587 -10.82 2.09 -8.79
CA THR A 587 -9.66 1.31 -9.24
C THR A 587 -8.35 2.03 -8.93
N VAL A 588 -7.38 1.30 -8.38
CA VAL A 588 -6.10 1.86 -7.91
C VAL A 588 -5.27 2.53 -9.00
N GLU A 589 -5.40 2.06 -10.25
CA GLU A 589 -4.70 2.59 -11.40
C GLU A 589 -5.68 3.15 -12.43
N ALA A 590 -5.22 4.15 -13.16
CA ALA A 590 -5.90 4.65 -14.35
C ALA A 590 -5.93 3.54 -15.40
N LEU A 591 -7.06 3.40 -16.08
CA LEU A 591 -7.23 2.42 -17.15
C LEU A 591 -6.62 2.91 -18.47
N GLY A 592 -6.44 4.22 -18.60
CA GLY A 592 -5.97 4.89 -19.80
C GLY A 592 -6.60 6.27 -19.97
N TRP A 593 -6.38 6.88 -21.14
CA TRP A 593 -6.90 8.21 -21.47
C TRP A 593 -8.28 8.11 -22.11
N ILE A 594 -9.17 9.07 -21.84
CA ILE A 594 -10.50 9.14 -22.45
C ILE A 594 -10.45 9.83 -23.82
N ARG A 595 -9.58 10.83 -23.97
CA ARG A 595 -9.29 11.49 -25.25
C ARG A 595 -7.78 11.64 -25.40
N CYS A 596 -7.28 11.38 -26.60
CA CYS A 596 -5.98 11.86 -27.03
C CYS A 596 -6.26 13.05 -27.95
N ASP A 597 -6.24 14.25 -27.38
CA ASP A 597 -6.36 15.47 -28.15
C ASP A 597 -5.10 15.56 -29.05
N ALA A 598 -5.32 15.53 -30.37
CA ALA A 598 -4.27 15.55 -31.39
C ALA A 598 -3.76 16.97 -31.64
#